data_AF-A0A7C2BQB3-F1
#
_entry.id   AF-A0A7C2BQB3-F1
#
_cell.length_a   1.000
_cell.length_b   1.000
_cell.length_c   1.000
_cell.angle_alpha   90.00
_cell.angle_beta   90.00
_cell.angle_gamma   90.00
#
_symmetry.space_group_name_H-M   'P 1'
#
loop_
_entity.id
_entity.type
_entity.pdbx_description
1 polymer ?
#
loop_
_entity_poly.entity_id
_entity_poly.type
_entity_poly.pdbx_seq_one_letter_code
_entity_poly.pdbx_strand_id
1 'polypeptide(L)'
;MGDAEEFVRSKIEWIKKQLEKMDQYEDRQEGIDLNIDFVKAQDELFGRLKHFSGKYDLPFRRAMFRCQKTRWGSCSSLNNINLNINIAFLPAHLQDYILLHELCHIRHKNHGKKFWAELDKYVDGKAKRLQKEMRGHRMKVSQRAKTRGFAPTNFV
;
A
#
# COMPACT_ATOMS: atom_id res chain seq x y z
N MET A 1 15.36 18.26 -47.66
CA MET A 1 15.20 17.13 -46.73
C MET A 1 15.07 17.74 -45.35
N GLY A 2 13.84 17.76 -44.83
CA GLY A 2 13.39 18.78 -43.87
C GLY A 2 13.31 18.29 -42.42
N ASP A 3 13.34 19.26 -41.51
CA ASP A 3 13.25 19.19 -40.04
C ASP A 3 12.27 18.15 -39.47
N ALA A 4 11.24 17.76 -40.23
CA ALA A 4 10.28 16.73 -39.84
C ALA A 4 10.93 15.33 -39.67
N GLU A 5 11.90 14.97 -40.52
CA GLU A 5 12.59 13.68 -40.42
C GLU A 5 13.51 13.62 -39.19
N GLU A 6 14.15 14.74 -38.86
CA GLU A 6 15.00 14.87 -37.67
C GLU A 6 14.17 14.85 -36.38
N PHE A 7 13.02 15.54 -36.38
CA PHE A 7 12.07 15.51 -35.26
C PHE A 7 11.53 14.10 -35.00
N VAL A 8 11.13 13.37 -36.04
CA VAL A 8 10.64 11.99 -35.92
C VAL A 8 11.74 11.05 -35.44
N ARG A 9 12.98 11.19 -35.96
CA ARG A 9 14.14 10.41 -35.50
C ARG A 9 14.46 10.65 -34.02
N SER A 10 14.38 11.90 -33.55
CA SER A 10 14.59 12.23 -32.13
C SER A 10 13.56 11.55 -31.19
N LYS A 11 12.32 11.35 -31.68
CA LYS A 11 11.27 10.66 -30.93
C LYS A 11 11.44 9.14 -30.95
N ILE A 12 11.91 8.57 -32.06
CA ILE A 12 12.19 7.14 -32.18
C ILE A 12 13.27 6.72 -31.17
N GLU A 13 14.35 7.48 -31.02
CA GLU A 13 15.39 7.16 -30.04
C GLU A 13 14.89 7.30 -28.59
N TRP A 14 14.02 8.29 -28.32
CA TRP A 14 13.36 8.39 -27.02
C TRP A 14 12.43 7.20 -26.74
N ILE A 15 11.64 6.77 -27.74
CA ILE A 15 10.73 5.62 -27.65
C ILE A 15 11.53 4.32 -27.42
N LYS A 16 12.61 4.08 -28.19
CA LYS A 16 13.50 2.92 -28.00
C LYS A 16 14.09 2.89 -26.59
N LYS A 17 14.57 4.04 -26.10
CA LYS A 17 15.09 4.17 -24.73
C LYS A 17 14.01 4.00 -23.65
N GLN A 18 12.74 4.25 -23.97
CA GLN A 18 11.63 3.92 -23.05
C GLN A 18 11.30 2.42 -23.09
N LEU A 19 11.33 1.78 -24.26
CA LEU A 19 11.09 0.35 -24.42
C LEU A 19 12.17 -0.47 -23.68
N GLU A 20 13.45 -0.11 -23.79
CA GLU A 20 14.54 -0.75 -23.02
C GLU A 20 14.39 -0.58 -21.50
N LYS A 21 13.84 0.56 -21.05
CA LYS A 21 13.53 0.79 -19.63
C LYS A 21 12.32 0.00 -19.14
N MET A 22 11.40 -0.36 -20.04
CA MET A 22 10.24 -1.19 -19.74
C MET A 22 10.64 -2.68 -19.67
N ASP A 23 11.50 -3.13 -20.58
CA ASP A 23 12.05 -4.49 -20.63
C ASP A 23 12.87 -4.82 -19.36
N GLN A 24 13.73 -3.88 -18.93
CA GLN A 24 14.44 -3.99 -17.64
C GLN A 24 13.52 -3.92 -16.40
N TYR A 25 12.27 -3.51 -16.57
CA TYR A 25 11.26 -3.47 -15.50
C TYR A 25 10.56 -4.82 -15.37
N GLU A 26 10.31 -5.52 -16.48
CA GLU A 26 9.72 -6.87 -16.49
C GLU A 26 10.68 -7.90 -15.89
N ASP A 27 11.97 -7.82 -16.23
CA ASP A 27 13.00 -8.78 -15.79
C ASP A 27 13.34 -8.70 -14.29
N ARG A 28 12.89 -7.63 -13.60
CA ARG A 28 13.08 -7.43 -12.14
C ARG A 28 11.82 -7.74 -11.32
N GLN A 29 10.71 -8.12 -11.97
CA GLN A 29 9.42 -8.38 -11.36
C GLN A 29 9.17 -9.90 -11.34
N GLU A 30 9.67 -10.59 -10.32
CA GLU A 30 9.16 -11.93 -10.01
C GLU A 30 7.63 -11.84 -9.80
N GLY A 31 6.90 -12.45 -10.73
CA GLY A 31 5.51 -12.90 -10.60
C GLY A 31 4.58 -11.98 -9.82
N ILE A 32 4.11 -10.89 -10.44
CA ILE A 32 2.83 -10.33 -10.02
C ILE A 32 1.77 -11.37 -10.39
N ASP A 33 1.24 -12.07 -9.39
CA ASP A 33 0.03 -12.87 -9.61
C ASP A 33 -1.11 -11.91 -9.95
N LEU A 34 -1.39 -11.77 -11.23
CA LEU A 34 -2.45 -10.93 -11.77
C LEU A 34 -3.85 -11.50 -11.47
N ASN A 35 -3.92 -12.69 -10.85
CA ASN A 35 -5.17 -13.37 -10.51
C ASN A 35 -5.66 -13.06 -9.09
N ILE A 36 -5.10 -12.03 -8.42
CA ILE A 36 -5.63 -11.56 -7.15
C ILE A 36 -7.03 -10.97 -7.38
N ASP A 37 -8.02 -11.66 -6.82
CA ASP A 37 -9.34 -11.10 -6.62
C ASP A 37 -9.25 -9.97 -5.59
N PHE A 38 -9.13 -8.74 -6.08
CA PHE A 38 -9.02 -7.55 -5.26
C PHE A 38 -10.23 -7.34 -4.34
N VAL A 39 -11.43 -7.80 -4.73
CA VAL A 39 -12.62 -7.66 -3.89
C VAL A 39 -12.47 -8.58 -2.69
N LYS A 40 -12.17 -9.86 -2.94
CA LYS A 40 -11.92 -10.83 -1.87
C LYS A 40 -10.77 -10.41 -0.96
N ALA A 41 -9.66 -9.93 -1.52
CA ALA A 41 -8.52 -9.47 -0.74
C ALA A 41 -8.86 -8.26 0.15
N GLN A 42 -9.69 -7.32 -0.35
CA GLN A 42 -10.17 -6.20 0.45
C GLN A 42 -11.06 -6.67 1.59
N ASP A 43 -11.99 -7.59 1.33
CA ASP A 43 -12.88 -8.15 2.34
C ASP A 43 -12.11 -8.89 3.44
N GLU A 44 -11.11 -9.69 3.08
CA GLU A 44 -10.24 -10.38 4.05
C GLU A 44 -9.42 -9.42 4.91
N LEU A 45 -8.86 -8.35 4.30
CA LEU A 45 -8.11 -7.33 5.02
C LEU A 45 -9.02 -6.52 5.96
N PHE A 46 -10.23 -6.16 5.53
CA PHE A 46 -11.20 -5.51 6.41
C PHE A 46 -11.68 -6.43 7.52
N GLY A 47 -11.91 -7.71 7.23
CA GLY A 47 -12.25 -8.71 8.22
C GLY A 47 -11.19 -8.81 9.32
N ARG A 48 -9.90 -8.88 8.94
CA ARG A 48 -8.78 -8.86 9.89
C ARG A 48 -8.64 -7.55 10.63
N LEU A 49 -8.82 -6.41 9.98
CA LEU A 49 -8.80 -5.10 10.64
C LEU A 49 -9.90 -5.02 11.72
N LYS A 50 -11.13 -5.45 11.40
CA LYS A 50 -12.25 -5.51 12.35
C LYS A 50 -11.97 -6.50 13.48
N HIS A 51 -11.41 -7.67 13.17
CA HIS A 51 -11.02 -8.66 14.16
C HIS A 51 -9.99 -8.08 15.16
N PHE A 52 -8.90 -7.47 14.67
CA PHE A 52 -7.89 -6.87 15.56
C PHE A 52 -8.43 -5.67 16.34
N SER A 53 -9.27 -4.84 15.72
CA SER A 53 -9.98 -3.74 16.38
C SER A 53 -10.78 -4.23 17.59
N GLY A 54 -11.60 -5.28 17.41
CA GLY A 54 -12.37 -5.89 18.49
C GLY A 54 -11.51 -6.60 19.53
N LYS A 55 -10.49 -7.35 19.09
CA LYS A 55 -9.57 -8.10 19.97
C LYS A 55 -8.81 -7.19 20.93
N TYR A 56 -8.39 -6.01 20.49
CA TYR A 56 -7.53 -5.11 21.26
C TYR A 56 -8.24 -3.85 21.78
N ASP A 57 -9.56 -3.76 21.59
CA ASP A 57 -10.38 -2.60 21.95
C ASP A 57 -9.81 -1.29 21.36
N LEU A 58 -9.69 -1.28 20.03
CA LEU A 58 -9.17 -0.18 19.23
C LEU A 58 -10.22 0.29 18.21
N PRO A 59 -11.30 0.96 18.66
CA PRO A 59 -12.40 1.34 17.79
C PRO A 59 -11.99 2.41 16.78
N PHE A 60 -12.25 2.14 15.50
CA PHE A 60 -12.09 3.10 14.40
C PHE A 60 -13.46 3.53 13.85
N ARG A 61 -13.52 4.72 13.26
CA ARG A 61 -14.78 5.30 12.76
C ARG A 61 -15.21 4.73 11.42
N ARG A 62 -14.25 4.58 10.50
CA ARG A 62 -14.44 3.97 9.18
C ARG A 62 -13.11 3.50 8.63
N ALA A 63 -13.14 2.54 7.71
CA ALA A 63 -11.97 2.11 6.96
C ALA A 63 -12.28 2.11 5.45
N MET A 64 -11.28 2.47 4.63
CA MET A 64 -11.42 2.54 3.17
C MET A 64 -10.13 2.14 2.47
N PHE A 65 -10.23 1.57 1.26
CA PHE A 65 -9.07 1.36 0.40
C PHE A 65 -8.76 2.57 -0.48
N ARG A 66 -7.46 2.80 -0.71
CA ARG A 66 -6.91 3.88 -1.53
C ARG A 66 -5.72 3.38 -2.35
N CYS A 67 -5.44 4.05 -3.47
CA CYS A 67 -4.25 3.80 -4.29
C CYS A 67 -3.24 4.94 -4.12
N GLN A 68 -2.66 5.04 -2.92
CA GLN A 68 -1.70 6.11 -2.60
C GLN A 68 -0.31 5.80 -3.14
N LYS A 69 0.45 6.83 -3.49
CA LYS A 69 1.81 6.67 -4.06
C LYS A 69 2.89 6.35 -3.03
N THR A 70 2.73 6.84 -1.79
CA THR A 70 3.83 6.96 -0.83
C THR A 70 3.54 6.34 0.54
N ARG A 71 2.30 5.91 0.79
CA ARG A 71 1.89 5.41 2.12
C ARG A 71 1.12 4.11 2.01
N TRP A 72 1.42 3.18 2.92
CA TRP A 72 0.76 1.89 3.03
C TRP A 72 -0.58 2.01 3.75
N GLY A 73 -0.70 2.97 4.66
CA GLY A 73 -1.96 3.34 5.29
C GLY A 73 -1.87 4.72 5.92
N SER A 74 -2.98 5.14 6.53
CA SER A 74 -3.04 6.32 7.37
C SER A 74 -4.24 6.25 8.31
N CYS A 75 -4.10 6.79 9.52
CA CYS A 75 -5.19 6.98 10.45
C CYS A 75 -5.35 8.47 10.78
N SER A 76 -6.54 9.02 10.59
CA SER A 76 -6.83 10.43 10.88
C SER A 76 -6.97 10.71 12.38
N SER A 77 -7.03 11.98 12.77
CA SER A 77 -7.36 12.40 14.15
C SER A 77 -8.74 11.89 14.59
N LEU A 78 -9.69 11.78 13.67
CA LEU A 78 -11.03 11.23 13.87
C LEU A 78 -11.11 9.69 13.77
N ASN A 79 -9.96 9.00 13.78
CA ASN A 79 -9.86 7.55 13.66
C ASN A 79 -10.50 6.99 12.37
N ASN A 80 -10.43 7.73 11.26
CA ASN A 80 -10.71 7.16 9.94
C ASN A 80 -9.43 6.52 9.41
N ILE A 81 -9.49 5.24 9.02
CA ILE A 81 -8.37 4.48 8.49
C ILE A 81 -8.45 4.44 6.95
N ASN A 82 -7.34 4.72 6.29
CA ASN A 82 -7.15 4.41 4.88
C ASN A 82 -6.10 3.30 4.77
N LEU A 83 -6.39 2.27 3.99
CA LEU A 83 -5.49 1.19 3.65
C LEU A 83 -5.11 1.29 2.18
N ASN A 84 -3.84 1.05 1.86
CA ASN A 84 -3.41 1.00 0.47
C ASN A 84 -3.77 -0.36 -0.14
N ILE A 85 -4.31 -0.38 -1.36
CA ILE A 85 -4.62 -1.63 -2.07
C ILE A 85 -3.39 -2.53 -2.24
N ASN A 86 -2.19 -1.93 -2.25
CA ASN A 86 -0.94 -2.67 -2.35
C ASN A 86 -0.68 -3.63 -1.18
N ILE A 87 -1.35 -3.44 -0.04
CA ILE A 87 -1.24 -4.34 1.10
C ILE A 87 -1.60 -5.78 0.69
N ALA A 88 -2.56 -5.96 -0.22
CA ALA A 88 -2.98 -7.27 -0.70
C ALA A 88 -1.83 -8.12 -1.30
N PHE A 89 -0.77 -7.47 -1.79
CA PHE A 89 0.40 -8.15 -2.38
C PHE A 89 1.51 -8.45 -1.37
N LEU A 90 1.34 -8.08 -0.10
CA LEU A 90 2.34 -8.37 0.93
C LEU A 90 2.13 -9.77 1.51
N PRO A 91 3.19 -10.41 2.03
CA PRO A 91 3.05 -11.56 2.92
C PRO A 91 2.08 -11.28 4.08
N ALA A 92 1.30 -12.29 4.50
CA ALA A 92 0.22 -12.13 5.47
C ALA A 92 0.66 -11.44 6.78
N HIS A 93 1.85 -11.78 7.30
CA HIS A 93 2.37 -11.16 8.53
C HIS A 93 2.69 -9.66 8.38
N LEU A 94 3.07 -9.21 7.18
CA LEU A 94 3.28 -7.79 6.90
C LEU A 94 1.97 -7.05 6.67
N GLN A 95 0.95 -7.74 6.15
CA GLN A 95 -0.41 -7.20 6.10
C GLN A 95 -0.90 -6.92 7.52
N ASP A 96 -0.84 -7.91 8.41
CA ASP A 96 -1.26 -7.79 9.81
C ASP A 96 -0.47 -6.69 10.53
N TYR A 97 0.84 -6.61 10.30
CA TYR A 97 1.67 -5.52 10.83
C TYR A 97 1.16 -4.13 10.43
N ILE A 98 0.77 -3.91 9.18
CA ILE A 98 0.24 -2.62 8.73
C ILE A 98 -1.14 -2.35 9.33
N LEU A 99 -2.02 -3.35 9.40
CA LEU A 99 -3.35 -3.18 10.00
C LEU A 99 -3.22 -2.78 11.48
N LEU A 100 -2.36 -3.46 12.23
CA LEU A 100 -2.05 -3.15 13.63
C LEU A 100 -1.36 -1.79 13.77
N HIS A 101 -0.49 -1.41 12.84
CA HIS A 101 0.13 -0.09 12.80
C HIS A 101 -0.92 1.03 12.72
N GLU A 102 -1.90 0.91 11.81
CA GLU A 102 -2.96 1.90 11.68
C GLU A 102 -3.91 1.91 12.88
N LEU A 103 -4.17 0.75 13.51
CA LEU A 103 -4.97 0.68 14.74
C LEU A 103 -4.23 1.30 15.94
N CYS A 104 -2.92 1.15 16.07
CA CYS A 104 -2.13 1.81 17.13
C CYS A 104 -2.26 3.33 17.07
N HIS A 105 -2.49 3.91 15.89
CA HIS A 105 -2.73 5.33 15.75
C HIS A 105 -4.03 5.83 16.40
N ILE A 106 -4.95 4.95 16.79
CA ILE A 106 -6.14 5.31 17.56
C ILE A 106 -5.75 5.86 18.93
N ARG A 107 -4.78 5.22 19.60
CA ARG A 107 -4.26 5.67 20.90
C ARG A 107 -3.07 6.63 20.77
N HIS A 108 -2.27 6.49 19.72
CA HIS A 108 -1.01 7.23 19.58
C HIS A 108 -0.82 7.81 18.17
N LYS A 109 -1.15 9.08 18.00
CA LYS A 109 -1.11 9.76 16.68
C LYS A 109 0.28 9.95 16.09
N ASN A 110 1.33 9.84 16.91
CA ASN A 110 2.73 10.00 16.50
C ASN A 110 3.53 8.72 16.80
N HIS A 111 4.53 8.41 15.98
CA HIS A 111 5.40 7.22 16.12
C HIS A 111 6.47 7.34 17.25
N GLY A 112 6.09 7.92 18.39
CA GLY A 112 6.96 8.03 19.56
C GLY A 112 7.11 6.71 20.34
N LYS A 113 7.82 6.75 21.47
CA LYS A 113 8.09 5.56 22.31
C LYS A 113 6.80 4.80 22.68
N LYS A 114 5.74 5.53 23.07
CA LYS A 114 4.44 4.94 23.43
C LYS A 114 3.80 4.17 22.28
N PHE A 115 3.87 4.70 21.05
CA PHE A 115 3.38 4.02 19.86
C PHE A 115 4.10 2.69 19.62
N TRP A 116 5.44 2.69 19.68
CA TRP A 116 6.21 1.47 19.43
C TRP A 116 5.98 0.41 20.51
N ALA A 117 5.95 0.83 21.78
CA ALA A 117 5.65 -0.07 22.88
C ALA A 117 4.24 -0.67 22.78
N GLU A 118 3.26 0.09 22.28
CA GLU A 118 1.92 -0.41 22.05
C GLU A 118 1.87 -1.41 20.89
N LEU A 119 2.49 -1.07 19.76
CA LEU A 119 2.55 -1.95 18.58
C LEU A 119 3.25 -3.27 18.91
N ASP A 120 4.34 -3.23 19.68
CA ASP A 120 5.08 -4.42 20.10
C ASP A 120 4.20 -5.42 20.89
N LYS A 121 3.21 -4.96 21.67
CA LYS A 121 2.28 -5.85 22.36
C LYS A 121 1.45 -6.71 21.40
N TYR A 122 1.16 -6.19 20.21
CA TYR A 122 0.31 -6.84 19.22
C TYR A 122 1.07 -7.72 18.24
N VAL A 123 2.39 -7.56 18.16
CA VAL A 123 3.27 -8.30 17.24
C VAL A 123 4.38 -9.05 17.99
N ASP A 124 4.14 -9.45 19.23
CA ASP A 124 5.06 -10.23 20.08
C ASP A 124 6.48 -9.64 20.16
N GLY A 125 6.60 -8.33 20.32
CA GLY A 125 7.89 -7.62 20.41
C GLY A 125 8.66 -7.51 19.08
N LYS A 126 8.02 -7.81 17.94
CA LYS A 126 8.66 -7.82 16.62
C LYS A 126 8.51 -6.50 15.84
N ALA A 127 7.97 -5.42 16.42
CA ALA A 127 7.56 -4.23 15.65
C ALA A 127 8.74 -3.59 14.89
N LYS A 128 9.91 -3.49 15.51
CA LYS A 128 11.11 -2.95 14.85
C LYS A 128 11.64 -3.84 13.73
N ARG A 129 11.57 -5.17 13.92
CA ARG A 129 11.96 -6.15 12.90
C ARG A 129 11.04 -6.06 11.69
N LEU A 130 9.74 -6.05 11.92
CA LEU A 130 8.71 -5.91 10.89
C LEU A 130 8.81 -4.55 10.19
N GLN A 131 9.09 -3.47 10.92
CA GLN A 131 9.37 -2.16 10.31
C GLN A 131 10.55 -2.22 9.34
N LYS A 132 11.64 -2.90 9.72
CA LYS A 132 12.83 -3.05 8.87
C LYS A 132 12.52 -3.87 7.62
N GLU A 133 11.81 -4.99 7.78
CA GLU A 133 11.36 -5.84 6.68
C GLU A 133 10.44 -5.08 5.71
N MET A 134 9.52 -4.28 6.25
CA MET A 134 8.58 -3.48 5.47
C MET A 134 9.28 -2.44 4.59
N ARG A 135 10.45 -1.92 5.00
CA ARG A 135 11.25 -0.99 4.18
C ARG A 135 11.83 -1.64 2.93
N GLY A 136 11.95 -2.97 2.90
CA GLY A 136 12.35 -3.72 1.71
C GLY A 136 11.26 -3.81 0.65
N HIS A 137 10.01 -3.50 1.00
CA HIS A 137 8.85 -3.64 0.12
C HIS A 137 8.52 -2.32 -0.58
N ARG A 138 8.16 -2.40 -1.86
CA ARG A 138 7.72 -1.26 -2.68
C ARG A 138 6.27 -1.46 -3.13
N MET A 139 5.54 -0.36 -3.25
CA MET A 139 4.19 -0.38 -3.82
C MET A 139 4.27 -0.68 -5.32
N LYS A 140 3.50 -1.66 -5.75
CA LYS A 140 3.44 -2.15 -7.14
C LYS A 140 2.43 -1.33 -7.97
N VAL A 141 1.29 -1.01 -7.37
CA VAL A 141 0.22 -0.20 -7.96
C VAL A 141 0.36 1.25 -7.48
N SER A 142 0.55 2.20 -8.39
CA SER A 142 0.49 3.62 -8.05
C SER A 142 -0.42 4.34 -9.03
N GLN A 143 -1.16 5.36 -8.58
CA GLN A 143 -1.90 6.23 -9.49
C GLN A 143 -0.92 6.99 -10.39
N ARG A 144 -0.58 6.46 -11.57
CA ARG A 144 -0.20 7.31 -12.70
C ARG A 144 -1.42 8.15 -13.06
N ALA A 145 -1.21 9.45 -13.26
CA ALA A 145 -2.27 10.43 -13.42
C ALA A 145 -3.30 10.01 -14.48
N LYS A 146 -4.55 9.74 -14.06
CA LYS A 146 -5.80 10.26 -14.62
C LYS A 146 -6.99 9.59 -13.93
N THR A 147 -7.92 10.43 -13.53
CA THR A 147 -9.30 10.13 -13.18
C THR A 147 -9.92 9.08 -14.10
N ARG A 148 -10.24 7.89 -13.55
CA ARG A 148 -11.43 7.07 -13.89
C ARG A 148 -11.43 5.80 -13.04
N GLY A 149 -12.48 5.61 -12.25
CA GLY A 149 -13.01 4.26 -11.99
C GLY A 149 -12.66 3.51 -10.70
N PHE A 150 -12.18 4.15 -9.62
CA PHE A 150 -12.22 3.50 -8.29
C PHE A 150 -13.18 4.28 -7.39
N ALA A 151 -14.43 3.84 -7.31
CA ALA A 151 -15.37 4.35 -6.34
C ALA A 151 -14.86 3.97 -4.93
N PRO A 152 -14.84 4.90 -3.96
CA PRO A 152 -14.63 4.56 -2.56
C PRO A 152 -15.72 3.58 -2.11
N THR A 153 -15.40 2.30 -1.97
CA THR A 153 -16.27 1.39 -1.23
C THR A 153 -16.15 1.76 0.25
N ASN A 154 -17.23 2.31 0.78
CA ASN A 154 -17.36 2.58 2.20
C ASN A 154 -17.93 1.31 2.82
N PHE A 155 -17.10 0.57 3.54
CA PHE A 155 -17.61 -0.50 4.40
C PHE A 155 -17.94 0.12 5.76
N VAL A 156 -19.21 -0.05 6.15
CA VAL A 156 -19.75 0.35 7.46
C VAL A 156 -19.29 -0.63 8.52
#